data_AF-A0A2P9H588-F1
#
_entry.id   AF-A0A2P9H588-F1
#
_cell.length_a   1.000
_cell.length_b   1.000
_cell.length_c   1.000
_cell.angle_alpha   90.00
_cell.angle_beta   90.00
_cell.angle_gamma   90.00
#
_symmetry.space_group_name_H-M   'P 1'
#
loop_
_entity.id
_entity.type
_entity.pdbx_description
1 polymer ?
#
loop_
_entity_poly.entity_id
_entity_poly.type
_entity_poly.pdbx_seq_one_letter_code
_entity_poly.pdbx_strand_id
1 'polypeptide(L)'
;MSIPSRLANYLEQRGAHYDICAHEHSRCSAETARAARVPAHQLAKSVIVEDDDGCVMAVVPADRNNAVRRLRPGRGARDRHGLEHRDRRR
;
A
#
# COMPACT_ATOMS: atom_id res chain seq x y z
N MET A 1 -7.23 1.57 16.76
CA MET A 1 -7.30 1.25 15.31
C MET A 1 -8.28 0.10 15.13
N SER A 2 -9.15 0.15 14.11
CA SER A 2 -10.11 -0.92 13.78
C SER A 2 -10.05 -1.19 12.27
N ILE A 3 -10.31 -2.44 11.86
CA ILE A 3 -10.39 -2.84 10.45
C ILE A 3 -11.81 -2.60 9.91
N PRO A 4 -11.98 -2.05 8.68
CA PRO A 4 -13.30 -1.94 8.08
C PRO A 4 -13.98 -3.30 7.91
N SER A 5 -15.27 -3.39 8.25
CA SER A 5 -16.04 -4.66 8.20
C SER A 5 -16.03 -5.34 6.83
N ARG A 6 -16.09 -4.57 5.74
CA ARG A 6 -15.99 -5.11 4.38
C ARG A 6 -14.67 -5.84 4.14
N LEU A 7 -13.55 -5.31 4.66
CA LEU A 7 -12.24 -5.92 4.49
C LEU A 7 -12.09 -7.16 5.37
N ALA A 8 -12.52 -7.09 6.63
CA ALA A 8 -12.54 -8.23 7.53
C ALA A 8 -13.29 -9.43 6.92
N ASN A 9 -14.54 -9.19 6.49
CA ASN A 9 -15.37 -10.22 5.86
C ASN A 9 -14.71 -10.81 4.60
N TYR A 10 -14.04 -9.98 3.79
CA TYR A 10 -13.34 -10.45 2.60
C TYR A 10 -12.16 -11.37 2.95
N LEU A 11 -11.35 -11.00 3.94
CA LEU A 11 -10.22 -11.80 4.40
C LEU A 11 -10.70 -13.13 4.99
N GLU A 12 -11.75 -13.10 5.82
CA GLU A 12 -12.37 -14.30 6.40
C GLU A 12 -12.91 -15.26 5.33
N GLN A 13 -13.67 -14.75 4.35
CA GLN A 13 -14.19 -15.56 3.23
C GLN A 13 -13.10 -16.20 2.39
N ARG A 14 -11.92 -15.57 2.33
CA ARG A 14 -10.73 -16.10 1.64
C ARG A 14 -9.88 -17.01 2.52
N GLY A 15 -10.21 -17.19 3.80
CA GLY A 15 -9.40 -17.93 4.76
C GLY A 15 -8.05 -17.27 5.07
N ALA A 16 -7.94 -15.96 4.84
CA ALA A 16 -6.72 -15.21 5.07
C ALA A 16 -6.66 -14.75 6.54
N HIS A 17 -5.80 -15.38 7.33
CA HIS A 17 -5.55 -14.98 8.71
C HIS A 17 -4.90 -13.59 8.79
N TYR A 18 -5.34 -12.77 9.73
CA TYR A 18 -4.78 -11.45 9.98
C TYR A 18 -4.87 -11.11 11.48
N ASP A 19 -3.95 -10.25 11.92
CA ASP A 19 -3.95 -9.64 13.25
C ASP A 19 -3.89 -8.12 13.11
N ILE A 20 -4.48 -7.41 14.08
CA ILE A 20 -4.42 -5.95 14.14
C ILE A 20 -3.30 -5.53 15.10
N CYS A 21 -2.20 -5.02 14.54
CA CYS A 21 -1.10 -4.45 15.32
C CYS A 21 -1.41 -2.99 15.69
N ALA A 22 -1.83 -2.74 16.93
CA ALA A 22 -2.03 -1.38 17.44
C ALA A 22 -0.69 -0.66 17.68
N HIS A 23 -0.62 0.61 17.29
CA HIS A 23 0.54 1.48 17.52
C HIS A 23 0.11 2.94 17.72
N GLU A 24 1.02 3.80 18.19
CA GLU A 24 0.76 5.25 18.26
C GLU A 24 0.69 5.89 16.87
N HIS A 25 0.03 7.05 16.74
CA HIS A 25 -0.03 7.75 15.46
C HIS A 25 1.40 8.04 14.94
N SER A 26 1.66 7.69 13.68
CA SER A 26 2.93 7.96 12.99
C SER A 26 2.71 8.84 11.77
N ARG A 27 3.76 9.52 11.27
CA ARG A 27 3.68 10.44 10.12
C ARG A 27 4.30 9.86 8.85
N CYS A 28 5.04 8.76 8.95
CA CYS A 28 5.61 8.06 7.79
C CYS A 28 5.71 6.56 8.03
N SER A 29 5.81 5.77 6.96
CA SER A 29 5.86 4.29 7.05
C SER A 29 7.03 3.76 7.88
N ALA A 30 8.17 4.46 7.88
CA ALA A 30 9.32 4.08 8.70
C ALA A 30 9.05 4.29 10.20
N GLU A 31 8.33 5.36 10.57
CA GLU A 31 7.83 5.55 11.93
C GLU A 31 6.75 4.53 12.28
N THR A 32 5.82 4.22 11.36
CA THR A 32 4.80 3.18 11.54
C THR A 32 5.45 1.84 11.90
N ALA A 33 6.47 1.43 11.14
CA ALA A 33 7.20 0.18 11.40
C ALA A 33 7.83 0.16 12.79
N ARG A 34 8.49 1.26 13.20
CA ARG A 34 9.08 1.39 14.55
C ARG A 34 8.02 1.35 15.65
N ALA A 35 6.95 2.13 15.53
CA ALA A 35 5.89 2.22 16.53
C ALA A 35 5.14 0.88 16.68
N ALA A 36 4.94 0.16 15.58
CA ALA A 36 4.33 -1.18 15.58
C ALA A 36 5.31 -2.30 15.96
N ARG A 37 6.59 -1.99 16.18
CA ARG A 37 7.68 -2.96 16.43
C ARG A 37 7.80 -4.03 15.33
N VAL A 38 7.58 -3.63 14.08
CA VAL A 38 7.74 -4.47 12.89
C VAL A 38 9.03 -4.07 12.18
N PRO A 39 9.87 -5.03 11.73
CA PRO A 39 11.03 -4.70 10.90
C PRO A 39 10.62 -3.91 9.66
N ALA A 40 11.33 -2.81 9.34
CA ALA A 40 10.92 -1.90 8.28
C ALA A 40 10.83 -2.55 6.88
N HIS A 41 11.61 -3.61 6.63
CA HIS A 41 11.55 -4.37 5.38
C HIS A 41 10.32 -5.29 5.27
N GLN A 42 9.61 -5.55 6.38
CA GLN A 42 8.39 -6.37 6.44
C GLN A 42 7.12 -5.53 6.43
N LEU A 43 7.20 -4.23 6.71
CA LEU A 43 6.06 -3.33 6.56
C LEU A 43 6.00 -2.84 5.11
N ALA A 44 4.88 -3.13 4.44
CA ALA A 44 4.63 -2.69 3.07
C ALA A 44 3.98 -1.30 3.03
N LYS A 45 4.33 -0.51 2.02
CA LYS A 45 3.64 0.74 1.63
C LYS A 45 3.32 0.71 0.14
N SER A 46 2.18 1.27 -0.22
CA SER A 46 1.79 1.47 -1.62
C SER A 46 2.33 2.81 -2.12
N VAL A 47 2.87 2.80 -3.34
CA VAL A 47 3.33 3.99 -4.06
C VAL A 47 2.60 4.03 -5.39
N ILE A 48 1.85 5.11 -5.60
CA ILE A 48 1.20 5.39 -6.87
C ILE A 48 2.15 6.22 -7.73
N VAL A 49 2.37 5.76 -8.96
CA VAL A 49 3.17 6.46 -9.96
C VAL A 49 2.29 6.69 -11.17
N GLU A 50 2.21 7.94 -11.61
CA GLU A 50 1.39 8.36 -12.74
C GLU A 50 2.29 9.01 -13.79
N ASP A 51 2.04 8.66 -15.04
CA ASP A 51 2.61 9.29 -16.23
C ASP A 51 1.53 9.45 -17.31
N ASP A 52 1.95 9.93 -18.48
CA ASP A 52 1.04 10.15 -19.61
C ASP A 52 0.39 8.84 -20.12
N ASP A 53 0.99 7.67 -19.82
CA ASP A 53 0.49 6.35 -20.20
C ASP A 53 -0.44 5.73 -19.13
N GLY A 54 -0.58 6.39 -17.97
CA GLY A 54 -1.55 6.06 -16.93
C GLY A 54 -0.95 5.89 -15.53
N CYS A 55 -1.66 5.16 -14.69
CA CYS A 55 -1.36 5.00 -13.26
C CYS A 55 -0.96 3.57 -12.92
N VAL A 56 0.12 3.40 -12.16
CA VAL A 56 0.53 2.11 -11.60
C VAL A 56 0.68 2.19 -10.08
N MET A 57 0.28 1.13 -9.38
CA MET A 57 0.55 0.96 -7.95
C MET A 57 1.67 -0.04 -7.76
N ALA A 58 2.72 0.38 -7.05
CA ALA A 58 3.77 -0.50 -6.58
C ALA A 58 3.66 -0.71 -5.07
N VAL A 59 3.80 -1.96 -4.63
CA VAL A 59 3.94 -2.31 -3.21
C VAL A 59 5.41 -2.45 -2.89
N VAL A 60 5.91 -1.65 -1.96
CA VAL A 60 7.34 -1.61 -1.59
C VAL A 60 7.53 -1.68 -0.07
N PRO A 61 8.68 -2.15 0.42
CA PRO A 61 8.99 -2.09 1.85
C PRO A 61 9.13 -0.65 2.39
N ALA A 62 8.88 -0.47 3.69
CA ALA A 62 8.85 0.84 4.34
C ALA A 62 10.20 1.56 4.31
N ASP A 63 11.31 0.81 4.35
CA ASP A 63 12.68 1.30 4.28
C ASP A 63 13.11 1.82 2.89
N ARG A 64 12.29 1.65 1.85
CA ARG A 64 12.57 2.17 0.50
C ARG A 64 12.09 3.61 0.34
N ASN A 65 12.95 4.58 0.59
CA ASN A 65 12.59 6.01 0.47
C ASN A 65 12.52 6.53 -0.98
N ASN A 66 13.22 5.89 -1.92
CA ASN A 66 13.35 6.36 -3.32
C ASN A 66 12.59 5.46 -4.31
N ALA A 67 11.49 4.83 -3.88
CA ALA A 67 10.75 3.86 -4.67
C ALA A 67 10.27 4.44 -6.00
N VAL A 68 9.67 5.64 -5.99
CA VAL A 68 9.15 6.32 -7.20
C VAL A 68 10.23 6.45 -8.29
N ARG A 69 11.44 6.91 -7.93
CA ARG A 69 12.55 7.08 -8.91
C ARG A 69 13.01 5.77 -9.55
N ARG A 70 12.76 4.63 -8.91
CA ARG A 70 13.12 3.29 -9.40
C ARG A 70 11.98 2.59 -10.13
N LEU A 71 10.75 3.06 -9.93
CA LEU A 71 9.56 2.58 -10.62
C LEU A 71 9.45 3.33 -11.93
N ARG A 72 10.09 2.82 -12.99
CA ARG A 72 9.86 3.33 -14.34
C ARG A 72 8.55 2.73 -14.86
N PRO A 73 7.52 3.53 -15.13
CA PRO A 73 6.42 3.06 -15.96
C PRO A 73 6.99 2.73 -17.34
N GLY A 74 6.71 1.52 -17.84
CA GLY A 74 7.24 1.05 -19.12
C GLY A 74 8.45 0.12 -19.01
N ARG A 75 8.17 -1.14 -18.67
CA ARG A 75 8.79 -2.41 -19.15
C ARG A 75 8.50 -3.51 -18.12
N GLY A 76 7.29 -4.08 -18.14
CA GLY A 76 7.02 -5.37 -17.50
C GLY A 76 5.92 -5.45 -16.44
N ALA A 77 5.20 -4.37 -16.12
CA ALA A 77 4.00 -4.49 -15.28
C ALA A 77 2.87 -5.13 -16.11
N ARG A 78 2.79 -6.46 -16.10
CA ARG A 78 1.81 -7.24 -16.88
C ARG A 78 0.36 -7.10 -16.43
N ASP A 79 0.08 -6.40 -15.34
CA ASP A 79 -1.30 -6.09 -14.91
C ASP A 79 -1.41 -4.61 -14.52
N ARG A 80 -1.72 -3.78 -15.52
CA ARG A 80 -2.24 -2.43 -15.28
C ARG A 80 -3.69 -2.58 -14.80
N HIS A 81 -3.90 -2.91 -13.53
CA HIS A 81 -5.22 -2.73 -12.92
C HIS A 81 -5.40 -1.22 -12.71
N GLY A 82 -6.06 -0.59 -13.69
CA GLY A 82 -6.34 0.85 -13.68
C GLY A 82 -7.02 1.25 -12.38
N LEU A 83 -6.37 2.11 -11.60
CA LEU A 83 -7.02 2.87 -10.55
C LEU A 83 -7.79 4.00 -11.24
N GLU A 84 -8.93 3.68 -11.85
CA GLU A 84 -9.81 4.72 -12.40
C GLU A 84 -10.31 5.60 -11.26
N HIS A 85 -9.67 6.76 -11.12
CA HIS A 85 -10.11 7.81 -10.23
C HIS A 85 -11.39 8.41 -10.83
N ARG A 86 -12.55 7.80 -10.55
CA ARG A 86 -13.83 8.47 -10.76
C ARG A 86 -13.91 9.62 -9.76
N ASP A 87 -13.39 10.77 -10.17
CA ASP A 87 -13.64 12.06 -9.55
C ASP A 87 -15.14 12.36 -9.68
N ARG A 88 -15.94 11.84 -8.74
CA ARG A 88 -17.31 12.31 -8.51
C ARG A 88 -17.24 13.45 -7.52
N ARG A 89 -16.83 14.62 -7.99
CA ARG A 89 -17.27 15.89 -7.39
C ARG A 89 -18.76 16.04 -7.69
N ARG A 90 -19.58 15.96 -6.65
CA ARG A 90 -20.87 16.65 -6.53
C ARG A 90 -20.97 17.18 -5.11
#